data_AF-A0A7Y7Z5G4-F1
#
_entry.id   AF-A0A7Y7Z5G4-F1
#
_cell.length_a   1.000
_cell.length_b   1.000
_cell.length_c   1.000
_cell.angle_alpha   90.00
_cell.angle_beta   90.00
_cell.angle_gamma   90.00
#
_symmetry.space_group_name_H-M   'P 1'
#
loop_
_entity.id
_entity.type
_entity.pdbx_description
1 polymer ?
#
loop_
_entity_poly.entity_id
_entity_poly.type
_entity_poly.pdbx_seq_one_letter_code
_entity_poly.pdbx_strand_id
1 'polypeptide(L)'
;TTKPIGQGTGLGLSMIYGFAQQSGGQVHLHSTEGEGTCVSLYLPRHHGAAPGDELAPGQVDIEVAQHGETVLLVDDESTVRMLLADVLGELGYTVIEAADSAAGLKLLRSDVHIDLLVTDVGLPGGMNGRQMAEAGMELRPGLKTLFITGYAENAVMG
;
A
#
# COMPACT_ATOMS: atom_id res chain seq x y z
N THR A 1 -7.51 -22.45 14.31
CA THR A 1 -8.12 -21.22 14.85
C THR A 1 -9.44 -21.59 15.51
N THR A 2 -9.63 -21.24 16.78
CA THR A 2 -10.85 -21.51 17.57
C THR A 2 -11.71 -20.26 17.74
N LYS A 3 -11.50 -19.23 16.93
CA LYS A 3 -12.23 -17.96 17.05
C LYS A 3 -13.48 -17.98 16.15
N PRO A 4 -14.61 -17.42 16.62
CA PRO A 4 -15.82 -17.29 15.82
C PRO A 4 -15.58 -16.41 14.58
N ILE A 5 -16.38 -16.67 13.53
CA ILE A 5 -16.31 -15.99 12.24
C ILE A 5 -16.46 -14.48 12.43
N GLY A 6 -15.51 -13.70 11.90
CA GLY A 6 -15.52 -12.23 11.95
C GLY A 6 -14.50 -11.57 12.89
N GLN A 7 -13.71 -12.33 13.66
CA GLN A 7 -12.64 -11.77 14.52
C GLN A 7 -11.24 -12.19 14.06
N GLY A 8 -10.81 -11.64 12.92
CA GLY A 8 -9.49 -11.85 12.34
C GLY A 8 -9.29 -13.28 11.82
N THR A 9 -8.68 -13.41 10.66
CA THR A 9 -8.43 -14.71 10.01
C THR A 9 -7.48 -15.63 10.80
N GLY A 10 -6.87 -15.13 11.88
CA GLY A 10 -5.85 -15.85 12.64
C GLY A 10 -4.52 -15.97 11.90
N LEU A 11 -4.35 -15.25 10.79
CA LEU A 11 -3.19 -15.34 9.90
C LEU A 11 -1.97 -14.57 10.39
N GLY A 12 -2.10 -13.66 11.36
CA GLY A 12 -0.99 -12.80 11.78
C GLY A 12 0.27 -13.55 12.21
N LEU A 13 0.13 -14.66 12.93
CA LEU A 13 1.28 -15.50 13.29
C LEU A 13 1.85 -16.29 12.11
N SER A 14 0.97 -16.73 11.19
CA SER A 14 1.37 -17.40 9.95
C SER A 14 2.16 -16.46 9.03
N MET A 15 1.74 -15.19 8.95
CA MET A 15 2.42 -14.14 8.19
C MET A 15 3.78 -13.80 8.79
N ILE A 16 3.85 -13.61 10.11
CA ILE A 16 5.10 -13.34 10.82
C ILE A 16 6.09 -14.51 10.62
N TYR A 17 5.59 -15.74 10.70
CA TYR A 17 6.38 -16.93 10.45
C TYR A 17 6.90 -16.97 8.99
N GLY A 18 6.03 -16.73 8.01
CA GLY A 18 6.40 -16.68 6.59
C GLY A 18 7.42 -15.58 6.30
N PHE A 19 7.20 -14.36 6.79
CA PHE A 19 8.12 -13.23 6.65
C PHE A 19 9.51 -13.54 7.20
N ALA A 20 9.59 -14.05 8.43
CA ALA A 20 10.86 -14.39 9.04
C ALA A 20 11.58 -15.47 8.23
N GLN A 21 10.88 -16.51 7.80
CA GLN A 21 11.48 -17.61 7.04
C GLN A 21 11.96 -17.17 5.65
N GLN A 22 11.18 -16.36 4.93
CA GLN A 22 11.56 -15.79 3.64
C GLN A 22 12.75 -14.83 3.76
N SER A 23 12.86 -14.13 4.90
CA SER A 23 13.99 -13.25 5.23
C SER A 23 15.24 -14.02 5.70
N GLY A 24 15.23 -15.37 5.67
CA GLY A 24 16.32 -16.21 6.18
C GLY A 24 16.45 -16.20 7.71
N GLY A 25 15.44 -15.69 8.42
CA GLY A 25 15.35 -15.60 9.86
C GLY A 25 14.46 -16.67 10.50
N GLN A 26 14.14 -16.48 11.78
CA GLN A 26 13.38 -17.41 12.62
C GLN A 26 12.46 -16.68 13.60
N VAL A 27 11.41 -17.37 14.04
CA VAL A 27 10.44 -16.88 15.04
C VAL A 27 10.37 -17.87 16.19
N HIS A 28 10.39 -17.37 17.42
CA HIS A 28 10.15 -18.15 18.63
C HIS A 28 8.97 -17.57 19.40
N LEU A 29 8.09 -18.44 19.91
CA LEU A 29 6.97 -18.05 20.77
C LEU A 29 7.09 -18.77 22.11
N HIS A 30 6.97 -17.99 23.19
CA HIS A 30 6.87 -18.50 24.56
C HIS A 30 5.59 -17.94 25.19
N SER A 31 4.72 -18.81 25.70
CA SER A 31 3.46 -18.39 26.32
C SER A 31 3.21 -19.22 27.57
N THR A 32 2.86 -18.53 28.66
CA THR A 32 2.41 -19.16 29.91
C THR A 32 1.07 -18.53 30.29
N GLU A 33 0.06 -19.36 30.55
CA GLU A 33 -1.25 -18.88 30.96
C GLU A 33 -1.15 -18.07 32.27
N GLY A 34 -1.73 -16.87 32.28
CA GLY A 34 -1.64 -15.94 33.41
C GLY A 34 -0.36 -15.09 33.48
N GLU A 35 0.68 -15.39 32.70
CA GLU A 35 1.93 -14.59 32.65
C GLU A 35 2.11 -13.84 31.32
N GLY A 36 1.39 -14.27 30.28
CA GLY A 36 1.37 -13.63 28.96
C GLY A 36 2.16 -14.38 27.89
N THR A 37 2.44 -13.69 26.78
CA THR A 37 3.08 -14.26 25.59
C THR A 37 4.22 -13.38 25.13
N CYS A 38 5.38 -13.98 24.89
CA CYS A 38 6.55 -13.35 24.29
C CYS A 38 6.79 -13.92 22.88
N VAL A 39 7.04 -13.04 21.92
CA VAL A 39 7.36 -13.39 20.53
C VAL A 39 8.72 -12.79 20.19
N SER A 40 9.67 -13.63 19.82
CA SER A 40 11.03 -13.23 19.45
C SER A 40 11.28 -13.47 17.96
N LEU A 41 11.65 -12.42 17.23
CA LEU A 41 12.06 -12.49 15.83
C LEU A 41 13.59 -12.38 15.72
N TYR A 42 14.20 -13.33 15.02
CA TYR A 42 15.63 -13.35 14.73
C TYR A 42 15.82 -13.20 13.22
N LEU A 43 16.48 -12.13 12.79
CA LEU A 43 16.74 -11.86 11.37
C LEU A 43 18.25 -11.85 11.10
N PRO A 44 18.72 -12.34 9.95
CA PRO A 44 20.12 -12.26 9.57
C PRO A 44 20.58 -10.81 9.55
N ARG A 45 21.67 -10.52 10.27
CA ARG A 45 22.29 -9.21 10.22
C ARG A 45 22.99 -9.03 8.88
N HIS A 46 22.68 -7.95 8.19
CA HIS A 46 23.45 -7.54 7.03
C HIS A 46 24.86 -7.09 7.47
N HIS A 47 25.91 -7.70 6.92
CA HIS A 47 27.31 -7.41 7.22
C HIS A 47 28.04 -6.63 6.11
N GLY A 48 27.33 -6.21 5.05
CA GLY A 48 27.88 -5.26 4.09
C GLY A 48 28.07 -3.89 4.73
N ALA A 49 28.84 -3.01 4.07
CA ALA A 49 28.75 -1.59 4.36
C ALA A 49 27.27 -1.21 4.34
N ALA A 50 26.82 -0.39 5.29
CA ALA A 50 25.60 0.36 5.03
C ALA A 50 25.80 0.97 3.63
N PRO A 51 24.81 0.89 2.71
CA PRO A 51 24.88 1.74 1.52
C PRO A 51 25.30 3.10 2.03
N GLY A 52 26.41 3.61 1.49
CA GLY A 52 27.17 4.67 2.13
C GLY A 52 26.24 5.77 2.60
N ASP A 53 26.63 6.43 3.68
CA ASP A 53 26.10 7.73 4.11
C ASP A 53 26.38 8.81 3.03
N GLU A 54 26.13 8.50 1.76
CA GLU A 54 26.07 9.40 0.59
C GLU A 54 24.75 10.18 0.56
N LEU A 55 23.93 10.08 1.59
CA LEU A 55 23.04 11.16 1.96
C LEU A 55 23.68 11.85 3.17
N ALA A 56 24.56 12.82 2.89
CA ALA A 56 24.78 13.87 3.87
C ALA A 56 23.40 14.35 4.38
N PRO A 57 23.22 14.60 5.69
CA PRO A 57 21.97 15.17 6.19
C PRO A 57 21.83 16.58 5.62
N GLY A 58 21.19 16.64 4.47
CA GLY A 58 21.16 17.79 3.57
C GLY A 58 20.25 17.41 2.41
N GLN A 59 18.95 17.49 2.68
CA GLN A 59 17.87 17.56 1.70
C GLN A 59 17.98 16.53 0.56
N VAL A 60 17.30 15.39 0.73
CA VAL A 60 16.49 14.95 -0.40
C VAL A 60 15.51 16.11 -0.57
N ASP A 61 15.81 17.02 -1.51
CA ASP A 61 14.79 17.92 -2.02
C ASP A 61 13.74 16.97 -2.59
N ILE A 62 12.72 16.65 -1.78
CA ILE A 62 11.53 16.02 -2.31
C ILE A 62 11.09 17.02 -3.36
N GLU A 63 11.22 16.67 -4.63
CA GLU A 63 10.76 17.52 -5.72
C GLU A 63 9.26 17.69 -5.51
N VAL A 64 8.91 18.78 -4.83
CA VAL A 64 7.54 19.23 -4.64
C VAL A 64 6.96 19.41 -6.04
N ALA A 65 5.69 19.01 -6.22
CA ALA A 65 4.96 19.18 -7.46
C ALA A 65 5.19 20.60 -8.00
N GLN A 66 5.88 20.70 -9.13
CA GLN A 66 6.32 22.00 -9.66
C GLN A 66 5.17 22.73 -10.35
N HIS A 67 4.11 22.01 -10.74
CA HIS A 67 3.03 22.52 -11.58
C HIS A 67 1.61 22.18 -11.06
N GLY A 68 1.49 21.63 -9.85
CA GLY A 68 0.19 21.27 -9.27
C GLY A 68 -0.42 20.01 -9.92
N GLU A 69 0.42 19.08 -10.32
CA GLU A 69 0.06 17.80 -10.94
C GLU A 69 -1.08 17.12 -10.17
N THR A 70 -2.02 16.52 -10.90
CA THR A 70 -3.25 15.97 -10.33
C THR A 70 -3.15 14.47 -10.15
N VAL A 71 -3.32 14.02 -8.90
CA VAL A 71 -3.30 12.61 -8.50
C VAL A 71 -4.72 12.14 -8.21
N LEU A 72 -5.18 11.11 -8.93
CA LEU A 72 -6.37 10.36 -8.56
C LEU A 72 -5.98 9.27 -7.57
N LEU A 73 -6.44 9.38 -6.33
CA LEU A 73 -6.21 8.41 -5.26
C LEU A 73 -7.47 7.54 -5.06
N VAL A 74 -7.33 6.22 -5.22
CA VAL A 74 -8.42 5.25 -5.09
C VAL A 74 -8.08 4.19 -4.06
N ASP A 75 -8.78 4.21 -2.94
CA ASP A 75 -8.57 3.30 -1.80
C ASP A 75 -9.92 3.15 -1.06
N ASP A 76 -10.31 1.97 -0.61
CA ASP A 76 -11.57 1.76 0.11
C ASP A 76 -11.46 2.09 1.60
N GLU A 77 -10.25 2.12 2.17
CA GLU A 77 -9.99 2.47 3.54
C GLU A 77 -9.86 4.00 3.72
N SER A 78 -10.93 4.62 4.23
CA SER A 78 -10.98 6.08 4.41
C SER A 78 -9.82 6.68 5.21
N THR A 79 -9.28 5.97 6.21
CA THR A 79 -8.16 6.44 7.02
C THR A 79 -6.86 6.49 6.22
N VAL A 80 -6.60 5.46 5.41
CA VAL A 80 -5.43 5.39 4.53
C VAL A 80 -5.52 6.45 3.46
N ARG A 81 -6.70 6.59 2.84
CA ARG A 81 -6.95 7.60 1.81
C ARG A 81 -6.73 9.03 2.32
N MET A 82 -7.24 9.34 3.52
CA MET A 82 -7.06 10.66 4.15
C MET A 82 -5.58 10.94 4.43
N LEU A 83 -4.85 9.97 5.01
CA LEU A 83 -3.41 10.11 5.27
C LEU A 83 -2.62 10.36 3.97
N LEU A 84 -2.90 9.60 2.91
CA LEU A 84 -2.20 9.75 1.63
C LEU A 84 -2.56 11.07 0.94
N ALA A 85 -3.82 11.50 1.03
CA ALA A 85 -4.25 12.79 0.50
C ALA A 85 -3.53 13.96 1.18
N ASP A 86 -3.39 13.91 2.51
CA ASP A 86 -2.65 14.93 3.28
C ASP A 86 -1.17 14.96 2.86
N VAL A 87 -0.51 13.80 2.80
CA VAL A 87 0.90 13.71 2.41
C VAL A 87 1.12 14.21 0.98
N LEU A 88 0.28 13.80 0.03
CA LEU A 88 0.38 14.25 -1.35
C LEU A 88 0.09 15.75 -1.49
N GLY A 89 -0.85 16.28 -0.70
CA GLY A 89 -1.14 17.71 -0.64
C GLY A 89 0.03 18.54 -0.10
N GLU A 90 0.70 18.06 0.96
CA GLU A 90 1.93 18.69 1.49
C GLU A 90 3.06 18.71 0.46
N LEU A 91 3.10 17.72 -0.44
CA LEU A 91 4.01 17.66 -1.58
C LEU A 91 3.56 18.49 -2.79
N GLY A 92 2.47 19.26 -2.69
CA GLY A 92 2.00 20.21 -3.70
C GLY A 92 1.10 19.61 -4.78
N TYR A 93 0.70 18.35 -4.68
CA TYR A 93 -0.18 17.71 -5.64
C TYR A 93 -1.65 18.12 -5.42
N THR A 94 -2.41 18.21 -6.52
CA THR A 94 -3.88 18.28 -6.43
C THR A 94 -4.42 16.86 -6.30
N VAL A 95 -5.02 16.52 -5.16
CA VAL A 95 -5.53 15.16 -4.93
C VAL A 95 -7.04 15.10 -5.21
N ILE A 96 -7.44 14.11 -6.00
CA ILE A 96 -8.84 13.74 -6.21
C ILE A 96 -9.04 12.35 -5.64
N GLU A 97 -9.94 12.23 -4.67
CA GLU A 97 -10.21 10.97 -3.98
C GLU A 97 -11.37 10.20 -4.60
N ALA A 98 -11.26 8.87 -4.62
CA ALA A 98 -12.36 7.95 -4.85
C ALA A 98 -12.30 6.77 -3.86
N ALA A 99 -13.46 6.31 -3.41
CA ALA A 99 -13.57 5.24 -2.42
C ALA A 99 -13.62 3.83 -3.04
N ASP A 100 -13.77 3.72 -4.36
CA ASP A 100 -13.91 2.45 -5.06
C ASP A 100 -13.55 2.57 -6.54
N SER A 101 -13.36 1.41 -7.18
CA SER A 101 -13.00 1.31 -8.61
C SER A 101 -14.04 1.94 -9.54
N ALA A 102 -15.32 1.95 -9.17
CA ALA A 102 -16.37 2.49 -10.04
C ALA A 102 -16.35 4.02 -10.05
N ALA A 103 -16.16 4.64 -8.88
CA ALA A 103 -15.96 6.07 -8.72
C ALA A 103 -14.65 6.51 -9.40
N GLY A 104 -13.55 5.77 -9.20
CA GLY A 104 -12.28 6.03 -9.86
C GLY A 104 -12.39 5.96 -11.39
N LEU A 105 -13.02 4.91 -11.93
CA LEU A 105 -13.23 4.78 -13.38
C LEU A 105 -14.11 5.90 -13.96
N LYS A 106 -15.12 6.35 -13.21
CA LYS A 106 -15.95 7.49 -13.63
C LYS A 106 -15.12 8.77 -13.78
N LEU A 107 -14.17 9.01 -12.86
CA LEU A 107 -13.25 10.15 -12.94
C LEU A 107 -12.28 10.00 -14.11
N LEU A 108 -11.73 8.80 -14.33
CA LEU A 108 -10.87 8.50 -15.48
C LEU A 108 -11.58 8.72 -16.83
N ARG A 109 -12.89 8.49 -16.90
CA ARG A 109 -13.73 8.76 -18.08
C ARG A 109 -14.15 10.21 -18.26
N SER A 110 -13.98 11.04 -17.23
CA SER A 110 -14.33 12.46 -17.30
C SER A 110 -13.24 13.27 -18.01
N ASP A 111 -13.50 14.56 -18.24
CA ASP A 111 -12.52 15.50 -18.79
C ASP A 111 -11.56 16.07 -17.73
N VAL A 112 -11.65 15.62 -16.48
CA VAL A 112 -10.75 16.07 -15.40
C VAL A 112 -9.32 15.65 -15.73
N HIS A 113 -8.36 16.56 -15.58
CA HIS A 113 -6.95 16.26 -15.78
C HIS A 113 -6.43 15.34 -14.67
N ILE A 114 -5.73 14.26 -15.04
CA ILE A 114 -5.16 13.28 -14.10
C ILE A 114 -3.80 12.87 -14.66
N ASP A 115 -2.74 13.15 -13.90
CA ASP A 115 -1.35 12.85 -14.25
C ASP A 115 -0.91 11.47 -13.73
N LEU A 116 -1.43 11.10 -12.56
CA LEU A 116 -1.11 9.86 -11.87
C LEU A 116 -2.37 9.25 -11.25
N LEU A 117 -2.57 7.97 -11.50
CA LEU A 117 -3.48 7.12 -10.73
C LEU A 117 -2.70 6.43 -9.62
N VAL A 118 -3.11 6.61 -8.38
CA VAL A 118 -2.67 5.84 -7.22
C VAL A 118 -3.84 4.99 -6.76
N THR A 119 -3.71 3.66 -6.78
CA THR A 119 -4.84 2.77 -6.45
C THR A 119 -4.41 1.56 -5.64
N ASP A 120 -5.22 1.15 -4.66
CA ASP A 120 -5.11 -0.20 -4.10
C ASP A 120 -5.48 -1.24 -5.15
N VAL A 121 -4.79 -2.38 -5.17
CA VAL A 121 -5.14 -3.51 -6.03
C VAL A 121 -6.37 -4.23 -5.51
N GLY A 122 -6.54 -4.31 -4.18
CA GLY A 122 -7.53 -5.12 -3.48
C GLY A 122 -8.96 -4.57 -3.43
N LEU A 123 -9.29 -3.54 -4.22
CA LEU A 123 -10.56 -2.83 -4.12
C LEU A 123 -11.80 -3.76 -4.26
N PRO A 124 -12.79 -3.66 -3.37
CA PRO A 124 -14.02 -4.43 -3.44
C PRO A 124 -14.96 -3.91 -4.55
N GLY A 125 -16.02 -4.68 -4.86
CA GLY A 125 -17.10 -4.21 -5.75
C GLY A 125 -17.07 -4.76 -7.18
N GLY A 126 -16.39 -5.88 -7.41
CA GLY A 126 -16.45 -6.65 -8.67
C GLY A 126 -15.47 -6.21 -9.76
N MET A 127 -14.98 -4.97 -9.70
CA MET A 127 -13.82 -4.50 -10.46
C MET A 127 -12.69 -4.19 -9.47
N ASN A 128 -11.56 -4.89 -9.59
CA ASN A 128 -10.40 -4.62 -8.76
C ASN A 128 -9.61 -3.40 -9.31
N GLY A 129 -8.70 -2.85 -8.50
CA GLY A 129 -7.98 -1.62 -8.88
C GLY A 129 -7.09 -1.79 -10.10
N ARG A 130 -6.61 -3.02 -10.36
CA ARG A 130 -5.84 -3.34 -11.57
C ARG A 130 -6.67 -3.26 -12.84
N GLN A 131 -7.87 -3.84 -12.84
CA GLN A 131 -8.81 -3.76 -13.96
C GLN A 131 -9.24 -2.31 -14.24
N MET A 132 -9.47 -1.52 -13.19
CA MET A 132 -9.73 -0.08 -13.32
C MET A 132 -8.56 0.64 -13.97
N ALA A 133 -7.33 0.39 -13.51
CA ALA A 133 -6.13 1.01 -14.06
C ALA A 133 -5.90 0.63 -15.54
N GLU A 134 -6.09 -0.63 -15.90
CA GLU A 134 -6.00 -1.11 -17.28
C GLU A 134 -7.02 -0.38 -18.18
N ALA A 135 -8.28 -0.30 -17.75
CA ALA A 135 -9.31 0.47 -18.45
C ALA A 135 -8.98 1.97 -18.51
N GLY A 136 -8.36 2.53 -17.46
CA GLY A 136 -7.89 3.91 -17.42
C GLY A 136 -6.79 4.20 -18.42
N MET A 137 -5.83 3.29 -18.58
CA MET A 137 -4.73 3.40 -19.55
C MET A 137 -5.23 3.30 -20.99
N GLU A 138 -6.26 2.50 -21.26
CA GLU A 138 -6.94 2.46 -22.57
C GLU A 138 -7.62 3.80 -22.90
N LEU A 139 -8.25 4.44 -21.90
CA LEU A 139 -8.91 5.73 -22.06
C LEU A 139 -7.93 6.90 -22.16
N ARG A 140 -6.79 6.81 -21.46
CA ARG A 140 -5.80 7.87 -21.33
C ARG A 140 -4.40 7.33 -21.66
N PRO A 141 -4.02 7.32 -22.95
CA PRO A 141 -2.69 6.90 -23.37
C PRO A 141 -1.62 7.76 -22.67
N GLY A 142 -0.82 7.16 -21.79
CA GLY A 142 0.22 7.83 -21.01
C GLY A 142 -0.11 8.06 -19.53
N LEU A 143 -1.29 7.63 -19.05
CA LEU A 143 -1.62 7.66 -17.63
C LEU A 143 -0.59 6.86 -16.82
N LYS A 144 0.14 7.55 -15.94
CA LYS A 144 1.03 6.90 -14.97
C LYS A 144 0.15 6.23 -13.91
N THR A 145 0.53 5.02 -13.52
CA THR A 145 -0.19 4.27 -12.49
C THR A 145 0.77 3.76 -11.43
N LEU A 146 0.46 4.04 -10.16
CA LEU A 146 1.11 3.49 -8.98
C LEU A 146 0.11 2.60 -8.25
N PHE A 147 0.47 1.34 -8.06
CA PHE A 147 -0.31 0.43 -7.24
C PHE A 147 0.17 0.49 -5.80
N ILE A 148 -0.76 0.77 -4.89
CA ILE A 148 -0.56 0.53 -3.47
C ILE A 148 -0.95 -0.92 -3.26
N THR A 149 0.00 -1.76 -2.86
CA THR A 149 -0.36 -3.09 -2.38
C THR A 149 -0.54 -2.96 -0.88
N GLY A 150 -1.79 -2.91 -0.42
CA GLY A 150 -2.09 -3.35 0.94
C GLY A 150 -1.48 -4.74 1.14
N TYR A 151 -0.98 -5.02 2.35
CA TYR A 151 -0.42 -6.32 2.78
C TYR A 151 -0.91 -7.45 1.88
N ALA A 152 -0.07 -7.84 0.92
CA ALA A 152 -0.51 -8.60 -0.24
C ALA A 152 -0.89 -10.02 0.20
N GLU A 153 -2.18 -10.27 0.40
CA GLU A 153 -2.70 -11.64 0.37
C GLU A 153 -3.90 -11.84 -0.56
N ASN A 154 -4.60 -10.79 -1.03
CA ASN A 154 -5.83 -11.01 -1.82
C ASN A 154 -5.80 -10.55 -3.28
N ALA A 155 -4.67 -10.00 -3.78
CA ALA A 155 -4.56 -9.60 -5.19
C ALA A 155 -3.98 -10.68 -6.11
N VAL A 156 -3.58 -11.84 -5.58
CA VAL A 156 -3.02 -12.97 -6.34
C VAL A 156 -3.95 -14.19 -6.26
N MET A 157 -5.23 -14.01 -6.57
CA MET A 157 -6.10 -15.12 -6.97
C MET A 157 -7.17 -14.61 -7.94
N GLY A 158 -7.06 -15.01 -9.21
CA GLY A 158 -8.05 -14.80 -10.26
C GLY A 158 -7.46 -14.26 -11.53
#